data_AF-A0A1W1XIU9-F1
#
_entry.id   AF-A0A1W1XIU9-F1
#
_cell.length_a   1.000
_cell.length_b   1.000
_cell.length_c   1.000
_cell.angle_alpha   90.00
_cell.angle_beta   90.00
_cell.angle_gamma   90.00
#
_symmetry.space_group_name_H-M   'P 1'
#
loop_
_entity.id
_entity.type
_entity.pdbx_description
1 polymer ?
#
loop_
_entity_poly.entity_id
_entity_poly.type
_entity_poly.pdbx_seq_one_letter_code
_entity_poly.pdbx_strand_id
1 'polypeptide(L)'
;MTLGLVLDEEGFPKTSKVFAGNVSEPATLEAVVEEMLLHRPRQLNLHSPRPTVVMDAGIATEANLEILRAKGLDYICVDRRRVEGLPEGDPHVVLEGPSGIVRALRSADSREVFLFCESEGRKNKEESIKNRFQVRFEQDLQRMADSLQKKGGIKKYERVLERIGRLKEKYRMVARFYEIRVEQKDGKAVKISWNLKDKEGLEKRFAGRYRLR
;
A
#
# COMPACT_ATOMS: atom_id res chain seq x y z
N MET A 1 -9.27 -7.84 16.46
CA MET A 1 -9.95 -9.11 16.15
C MET A 1 -9.33 -9.66 14.89
N THR A 2 -9.04 -10.96 14.83
CA THR A 2 -8.51 -11.63 13.63
C THR A 2 -9.36 -12.86 13.31
N LEU A 3 -9.67 -13.08 12.04
CA LEU A 3 -10.34 -14.29 11.56
C LEU A 3 -9.31 -15.23 10.95
N GLY A 4 -9.21 -16.45 11.46
CA GLY A 4 -8.56 -17.55 10.75
C GLY A 4 -9.61 -18.36 9.99
N LEU A 5 -9.30 -18.71 8.75
CA LEU A 5 -10.18 -19.44 7.84
C LEU A 5 -9.35 -20.48 7.09
N VAL A 6 -9.80 -21.73 7.07
CA VAL A 6 -9.22 -22.80 6.26
C VAL A 6 -10.14 -23.06 5.08
N LEU A 7 -9.57 -23.02 3.88
CA LEU A 7 -10.25 -23.32 2.63
C LEU A 7 -9.70 -24.62 2.03
N ASP A 8 -10.49 -25.31 1.21
CA ASP A 8 -9.97 -26.33 0.30
C ASP A 8 -9.49 -25.73 -1.03
N GLU A 9 -9.03 -26.59 -1.93
CA GLU A 9 -8.59 -26.29 -3.28
C GLU A 9 -9.67 -25.62 -4.17
N GLU A 10 -10.94 -25.81 -3.86
CA GLU A 10 -12.08 -25.19 -4.56
C GLU A 10 -12.49 -23.84 -3.94
N GLY A 11 -11.86 -23.46 -2.82
CA GLY A 11 -12.14 -22.22 -2.10
C GLY A 11 -13.31 -22.31 -1.12
N PHE A 12 -13.80 -23.51 -0.81
CA PHE A 12 -14.87 -23.70 0.16
C PHE A 12 -14.34 -23.67 1.60
N PRO A 13 -15.02 -22.93 2.51
CA PRO A 13 -14.61 -22.84 3.90
C PRO A 13 -14.84 -24.16 4.62
N LYS A 14 -13.78 -24.66 5.28
CA LYS A 14 -13.81 -25.90 6.05
C LYS A 14 -13.83 -25.69 7.55
N THR A 15 -13.13 -24.67 8.04
CA THR A 15 -13.18 -24.26 9.44
C THR A 15 -12.85 -22.78 9.57
N SER A 16 -13.40 -22.13 10.59
CA SER A 16 -13.08 -20.75 10.92
C SER A 16 -13.03 -20.54 12.43
N LYS A 17 -12.20 -19.59 12.88
CA LYS A 17 -12.14 -19.17 14.28
C LYS A 17 -11.80 -17.70 14.38
N VAL A 18 -12.45 -17.04 15.33
CA VAL A 18 -12.13 -15.66 15.69
C VAL A 18 -11.14 -15.67 16.85
N PHE A 19 -10.04 -14.93 16.68
CA PHE A 19 -9.00 -14.74 17.69
C PHE A 19 -9.03 -13.32 18.24
N ALA A 20 -8.63 -13.19 19.50
CA ALA A 20 -8.33 -11.90 20.09
C ALA A 20 -7.26 -11.17 19.25
N GLY A 21 -7.33 -9.83 19.17
CA GLY A 21 -6.49 -9.05 18.25
C GLY A 21 -4.98 -9.18 18.49
N ASN A 22 -4.19 -8.63 17.56
CA ASN A 22 -2.72 -8.54 17.56
C ASN A 22 -1.94 -9.76 17.00
N VAL A 23 -2.42 -10.33 15.90
CA VAL A 23 -1.75 -11.44 15.17
C VAL A 23 -0.47 -10.99 14.45
N SER A 24 -0.15 -9.70 14.45
CA SER A 24 1.16 -9.18 14.03
C SER A 24 2.31 -9.62 14.93
N GLU A 25 2.01 -10.03 16.18
CA GLU A 25 3.01 -10.58 17.08
C GLU A 25 3.33 -12.05 16.77
N PRO A 26 4.61 -12.46 16.75
CA PRO A 26 5.03 -13.81 16.38
C PRO A 26 4.36 -14.94 17.17
N ALA A 27 4.33 -14.82 18.50
CA ALA A 27 3.70 -15.84 19.36
C ALA A 27 2.20 -16.00 19.06
N THR A 28 1.52 -14.90 18.70
CA THR A 28 0.10 -14.92 18.39
C THR A 28 -0.17 -15.58 17.04
N LEU A 29 0.66 -15.33 16.02
CA LEU A 29 0.53 -16.02 14.73
C LEU A 29 0.78 -17.51 14.88
N GLU A 30 1.81 -17.90 15.63
CA GLU A 30 2.14 -19.30 15.88
C GLU A 30 0.96 -20.04 16.50
N ALA A 31 0.37 -19.50 17.56
CA ALA A 31 -0.80 -20.10 18.22
C ALA A 31 -2.01 -20.21 17.27
N VAL A 32 -2.26 -19.18 16.44
CA VAL A 32 -3.34 -19.20 15.44
C VAL A 32 -3.13 -20.32 14.43
N VAL A 33 -1.90 -20.43 13.90
CA VAL A 33 -1.55 -21.43 12.88
C VAL A 33 -1.64 -22.84 13.46
N GLU A 34 -1.09 -23.07 14.65
CA GLU A 34 -1.17 -24.37 15.32
C GLU A 34 -2.61 -24.78 15.58
N GLU A 35 -3.44 -23.87 16.10
CA GLU A 35 -4.83 -24.17 16.36
C GLU A 35 -5.61 -24.47 15.07
N MET A 36 -5.33 -23.75 13.98
CA MET A 36 -5.93 -24.01 12.67
C MET A 36 -5.49 -25.35 12.08
N LEU A 37 -4.22 -25.73 12.26
CA LEU A 37 -3.68 -27.00 11.79
C LEU A 37 -4.22 -28.19 12.60
N LEU A 38 -4.38 -28.04 13.93
CA LEU A 38 -4.96 -29.07 14.80
C LEU A 38 -6.40 -29.41 14.41
N HIS A 39 -7.17 -28.41 13.98
CA HIS A 39 -8.57 -28.58 13.57
C HIS A 39 -8.71 -28.76 12.05
N ARG A 40 -7.63 -29.11 11.33
CA ARG A 40 -7.72 -29.40 9.90
C ARG A 40 -8.69 -30.57 9.70
N PRO A 41 -9.73 -30.42 8.87
CA PRO A 41 -10.62 -31.53 8.54
C PRO A 41 -9.82 -32.69 7.95
N ARG A 42 -10.07 -33.91 8.44
CA ARG A 42 -9.48 -35.16 7.93
C ARG A 42 -9.72 -35.41 6.42
N GLN A 43 -10.62 -34.65 5.82
CA GLN A 43 -11.02 -34.71 4.42
C GLN A 43 -10.12 -33.89 3.48
N LEU A 44 -9.22 -33.03 3.98
CA LEU A 44 -8.18 -32.45 3.12
C LEU A 44 -7.21 -33.58 2.74
N ASN A 45 -7.19 -33.90 1.44
CA ASN A 45 -6.42 -35.00 0.87
C ASN A 45 -4.99 -35.09 1.45
N LEU A 46 -4.59 -36.30 1.84
CA LEU A 46 -3.26 -36.69 2.32
C LEU A 46 -2.13 -36.45 1.31
N HIS A 47 -2.45 -35.89 0.13
CA HIS A 47 -1.55 -35.69 -1.00
C HIS A 47 -1.23 -34.22 -1.30
N SER A 48 -1.85 -33.24 -0.61
CA SER A 48 -1.41 -31.84 -0.69
C SER A 48 -0.27 -31.62 0.30
N PRO A 49 0.98 -31.45 -0.16
CA PRO A 49 2.15 -31.70 0.68
C PRO A 49 2.36 -30.64 1.76
N ARG A 50 1.85 -29.41 1.60
CA ARG A 50 2.03 -28.29 2.53
C ARG A 50 0.86 -27.30 2.40
N PRO A 51 0.23 -26.86 3.49
CA PRO A 51 -0.78 -25.80 3.43
C PRO A 51 -0.10 -24.44 3.17
N THR A 52 -0.78 -23.58 2.42
CA THR A 52 -0.32 -22.21 2.15
C THR A 52 -1.07 -21.23 3.05
N VAL A 53 -0.32 -20.44 3.84
CA VAL A 53 -0.88 -19.40 4.68
C VAL A 53 -0.99 -18.09 3.89
N VAL A 54 -2.22 -17.68 3.58
CA VAL A 54 -2.48 -16.37 2.97
C VAL A 54 -2.75 -15.36 4.08
N MET A 55 -1.97 -14.28 4.14
CA MET A 55 -2.08 -13.29 5.22
C MET A 55 -1.98 -11.84 4.75
N ASP A 56 -2.57 -10.93 5.53
CA ASP A 56 -2.40 -9.50 5.32
C ASP A 56 -0.95 -9.07 5.55
N ALA A 57 -0.53 -8.03 4.83
CA ALA A 57 0.80 -7.44 4.96
C ALA A 57 1.14 -6.97 6.39
N GLY A 58 0.14 -6.71 7.24
CA GLY A 58 0.31 -6.34 8.64
C GLY A 58 0.71 -7.48 9.55
N ILE A 59 0.45 -8.71 9.12
CA ILE A 59 0.83 -9.94 9.83
C ILE A 59 2.17 -10.48 9.30
N ALA A 60 2.55 -10.16 8.06
CA ALA A 60 3.76 -10.63 7.42
C ALA A 60 5.05 -9.90 7.89
N THR A 61 5.33 -9.93 9.19
CA THR A 61 6.64 -9.53 9.72
C THR A 61 7.69 -10.60 9.39
N GLU A 62 8.98 -10.25 9.31
CA GLU A 62 10.00 -11.26 8.96
C GLU A 62 10.09 -12.40 9.98
N ALA A 63 9.93 -12.09 11.28
CA ALA A 63 9.84 -13.10 12.34
C ALA A 63 8.66 -14.06 12.14
N ASN A 64 7.52 -13.55 11.69
CA ASN A 64 6.35 -14.37 11.37
C ASN A 64 6.61 -15.28 10.17
N LEU A 65 7.28 -14.78 9.13
CA LEU A 65 7.66 -15.57 7.97
C LEU A 65 8.69 -16.66 8.33
N GLU A 66 9.62 -16.38 9.24
CA GLU A 66 10.56 -17.38 9.76
C GLU A 66 9.85 -18.52 10.50
N ILE A 67 8.85 -18.21 11.33
CA ILE A 67 8.02 -19.23 12.01
C ILE A 67 7.34 -20.15 11.01
N LEU A 68 6.74 -19.58 9.95
CA LEU A 68 6.05 -20.38 8.92
C LEU A 68 7.03 -21.29 8.17
N ARG A 69 8.20 -20.77 7.80
CA ARG A 69 9.26 -21.55 7.16
C ARG A 69 9.78 -22.66 8.07
N ALA A 70 10.02 -22.37 9.36
CA ALA A 70 10.48 -23.35 10.34
C ALA A 70 9.46 -24.48 10.54
N LYS A 71 8.16 -24.19 10.42
CA LYS A 71 7.08 -25.20 10.44
C LYS A 71 6.85 -25.90 9.10
N GLY A 72 7.62 -25.56 8.05
CA GLY A 72 7.48 -26.15 6.72
C GLY A 72 6.19 -25.75 6.00
N LEU A 73 5.64 -24.58 6.31
CA LEU A 73 4.43 -24.03 5.70
C LEU A 73 4.82 -23.05 4.58
N ASP A 74 4.06 -23.08 3.49
CA ASP A 74 4.16 -22.08 2.44
C ASP A 74 3.35 -20.84 2.86
N TYR A 75 3.65 -19.67 2.28
CA TYR A 75 2.89 -18.46 2.54
C TYR A 75 2.71 -17.61 1.28
N ILE A 76 1.69 -16.75 1.31
CA ILE A 76 1.52 -15.67 0.34
C ILE A 76 1.13 -14.42 1.12
N CYS A 77 1.87 -13.33 0.91
CA CYS A 77 1.54 -12.04 1.48
C CYS A 77 1.90 -10.89 0.53
N VAL A 78 1.27 -9.74 0.75
CA VAL A 78 1.66 -8.52 0.03
C VAL A 78 2.95 -7.98 0.64
N ASP A 79 3.95 -7.78 -0.21
CA ASP A 79 5.16 -7.06 0.18
C ASP A 79 4.88 -5.55 0.17
N ARG A 80 5.07 -4.92 1.33
CA ARG A 80 4.83 -3.47 1.51
C ARG A 80 5.86 -2.60 0.84
N ARG A 81 7.01 -3.17 0.45
CA ARG A 81 8.06 -2.44 -0.26
C ARG A 81 7.52 -1.98 -1.61
N ARG A 82 7.83 -0.71 -1.93
CA ARG A 82 7.29 -0.08 -3.13
C ARG A 82 7.96 -0.67 -4.37
N VAL A 83 7.14 -0.95 -5.39
CA VAL A 83 7.61 -1.39 -6.70
C VAL A 83 7.78 -0.17 -7.59
N GLU A 84 9.02 0.24 -7.84
CA GLU A 84 9.33 1.39 -8.71
C GLU A 84 9.32 0.99 -10.20
N GLY A 85 9.74 -0.24 -10.48
CA GLY A 85 9.75 -0.84 -11.82
C GLY A 85 9.54 -2.34 -11.74
N LEU A 86 9.22 -2.95 -12.88
CA LEU A 86 9.25 -4.40 -13.02
C LEU A 86 10.69 -4.87 -13.21
N PRO A 87 11.02 -6.10 -12.76
CA PRO A 87 12.27 -6.76 -13.15
C PRO A 87 12.33 -6.95 -14.67
N GLU A 88 13.53 -7.26 -15.17
CA GLU A 88 13.72 -7.62 -16.58
C GLU A 88 12.95 -8.91 -16.92
N GLY A 89 12.27 -8.90 -18.07
CA GLY A 89 11.44 -9.98 -18.59
C GLY A 89 10.03 -9.53 -18.98
N ASP A 90 9.28 -10.44 -19.59
CA ASP A 90 7.94 -10.15 -20.11
C ASP A 90 6.86 -10.57 -19.11
N PRO A 91 6.02 -9.64 -18.62
CA PRO A 91 4.95 -9.98 -17.70
C PRO A 91 3.81 -10.70 -18.43
N HIS A 92 3.26 -11.75 -17.80
CA HIS A 92 2.18 -12.56 -18.36
C HIS A 92 0.83 -12.14 -17.79
N VAL A 93 -0.24 -12.29 -18.57
CA VAL A 93 -1.61 -12.10 -18.06
C VAL A 93 -1.94 -13.24 -17.09
N VAL A 94 -2.24 -12.90 -15.83
CA VAL A 94 -2.60 -13.86 -14.78
C VAL A 94 -4.07 -13.77 -14.36
N LEU A 95 -4.73 -12.66 -14.69
CA LEU A 95 -6.15 -12.48 -14.45
C LEU A 95 -6.73 -11.51 -15.48
N GLU A 96 -7.87 -11.88 -16.03
CA GLU A 96 -8.70 -11.00 -16.85
C GLU A 96 -10.12 -11.02 -16.29
N GLY A 97 -10.71 -9.85 -16.10
CA GLY A 97 -12.04 -9.73 -15.54
C GLY A 97 -12.60 -8.31 -15.63
N PRO A 98 -13.74 -8.04 -14.96
CA PRO A 98 -14.44 -6.75 -15.09
C PRO A 98 -13.62 -5.53 -14.65
N SER A 99 -12.62 -5.75 -13.78
CA SER A 99 -11.71 -4.70 -13.31
C SER A 99 -10.50 -4.49 -14.22
N GLY A 100 -10.46 -5.14 -15.39
CA GLY A 100 -9.34 -5.10 -16.33
C GLY A 100 -8.34 -6.26 -16.13
N ILE A 101 -7.18 -6.11 -16.74
CA ILE A 101 -6.14 -7.13 -16.79
C ILE A 101 -5.16 -6.96 -15.63
N VAL A 102 -4.73 -8.09 -15.05
CA VAL A 102 -3.56 -8.17 -14.18
C VAL A 102 -2.45 -8.91 -14.91
N ARG A 103 -1.31 -8.24 -15.07
CA ARG A 103 -0.08 -8.83 -15.58
C ARG A 103 0.87 -9.07 -14.43
N ALA A 104 1.61 -10.17 -14.46
CA ALA A 104 2.57 -10.50 -13.42
C ALA A 104 3.87 -11.08 -13.97
N LEU A 105 4.96 -10.75 -13.29
CA LEU A 105 6.29 -11.29 -13.55
C LEU A 105 6.82 -11.97 -12.29
N ARG A 106 7.20 -13.24 -12.44
CA ARG A 106 7.79 -14.04 -11.36
C ARG A 106 9.28 -13.75 -11.27
N SER A 107 9.77 -13.52 -10.06
CA SER A 107 11.20 -13.39 -9.75
C SER A 107 11.46 -14.20 -8.49
N ALA A 108 12.56 -14.94 -8.42
CA ALA A 108 12.87 -15.77 -7.25
C ALA A 108 14.33 -15.58 -6.84
N ASP A 109 14.58 -15.66 -5.54
CA ASP A 109 15.91 -15.83 -5.00
C ASP A 109 16.03 -17.19 -4.27
N SER A 110 17.14 -17.42 -3.57
CA SER A 110 17.38 -18.66 -2.83
C SER A 110 16.40 -18.93 -1.67
N ARG A 111 15.64 -17.93 -1.23
CA ARG A 111 14.79 -17.97 -0.04
C ARG A 111 13.31 -17.87 -0.38
N GLU A 112 12.95 -17.07 -1.37
CA GLU A 112 11.55 -16.77 -1.66
C GLU A 112 11.26 -16.43 -3.12
N VAL A 113 9.98 -16.50 -3.46
CA VAL A 113 9.45 -16.17 -4.78
C VAL A 113 8.64 -14.90 -4.68
N PHE A 114 9.04 -13.90 -5.46
CA PHE A 114 8.30 -12.67 -5.64
C PHE A 114 7.43 -12.72 -6.89
N LEU A 115 6.25 -12.13 -6.79
CA LEU A 115 5.38 -11.87 -7.94
C LEU A 115 5.18 -10.36 -8.07
N PHE A 116 5.74 -9.77 -9.12
CA PHE A 116 5.58 -8.36 -9.43
C PHE A 116 4.36 -8.17 -10.33
N CYS A 117 3.35 -7.46 -9.85
CA CYS A 117 2.07 -7.33 -10.50
C CYS A 117 1.81 -5.90 -10.99
N GLU A 118 1.20 -5.78 -12.16
CA GLU A 118 0.58 -4.58 -12.70
C GLU A 118 -0.91 -4.83 -12.88
N SER A 119 -1.76 -4.04 -12.22
CA SER A 119 -3.22 -4.16 -12.29
C SER A 119 -3.85 -2.90 -12.84
N GLU A 120 -4.61 -3.04 -13.93
CA GLU A 120 -5.38 -1.94 -14.53
C GLU A 120 -6.44 -1.39 -13.58
N GLY A 121 -7.24 -2.26 -12.95
CA GLY A 121 -8.23 -1.84 -11.96
C GLY A 121 -7.62 -1.10 -10.77
N ARG A 122 -6.46 -1.57 -10.28
CA ARG A 122 -5.73 -0.86 -9.21
C ARG A 122 -5.21 0.49 -9.69
N LYS A 123 -4.64 0.56 -10.89
CA LYS A 123 -4.17 1.81 -11.51
C LYS A 123 -5.30 2.83 -11.61
N ASN A 124 -6.46 2.44 -12.13
CA ASN A 124 -7.63 3.33 -12.27
C ASN A 124 -8.12 3.87 -10.92
N LYS A 125 -8.16 3.01 -9.90
CA LYS A 125 -8.50 3.40 -8.53
C LYS A 125 -7.47 4.36 -7.94
N GLU A 126 -6.19 4.06 -8.12
CA GLU A 126 -5.07 4.88 -7.65
C GLU A 126 -5.04 6.24 -8.35
N GLU A 127 -5.32 6.29 -9.65
CA GLU A 127 -5.41 7.52 -10.44
C GLU A 127 -6.57 8.40 -9.98
N SER A 128 -7.74 7.82 -9.69
CA SER A 128 -8.88 8.55 -9.14
C SER A 128 -8.53 9.18 -7.78
N ILE A 129 -7.77 8.47 -6.95
CA ILE A 129 -7.26 8.99 -5.67
C ILE A 129 -6.24 10.11 -5.92
N LYS A 130 -5.26 9.89 -6.80
CA LYS A 130 -4.24 10.87 -7.18
C LYS A 130 -4.89 12.19 -7.59
N ASN A 131 -5.79 12.14 -8.57
CA ASN A 131 -6.45 13.31 -9.15
C ASN A 131 -7.23 14.08 -8.09
N ARG A 132 -8.03 13.39 -7.27
CA ARG A 132 -8.79 14.02 -6.19
C ARG A 132 -7.88 14.71 -5.16
N PHE A 133 -6.76 14.11 -4.82
CA PHE A 133 -5.81 14.69 -3.86
C PHE A 133 -5.05 15.88 -4.46
N GLN A 134 -4.62 15.81 -5.72
CA GLN A 134 -3.97 16.93 -6.42
C GLN A 134 -4.90 18.14 -6.50
N VAL A 135 -6.12 17.95 -7.01
CA VAL A 135 -7.11 19.03 -7.15
C VAL A 135 -7.37 19.71 -5.81
N ARG A 136 -7.60 18.94 -4.74
CA ARG A 136 -7.86 19.51 -3.41
C ARG A 136 -6.64 20.23 -2.84
N PHE A 137 -5.44 19.71 -3.08
CA PHE A 137 -4.21 20.32 -2.61
C PHE A 137 -3.96 21.66 -3.29
N GLU A 138 -4.09 21.71 -4.62
CA GLU A 138 -3.93 22.94 -5.41
C GLU A 138 -5.01 23.96 -5.08
N GLN A 139 -6.26 23.53 -4.87
CA GLN A 139 -7.33 24.43 -4.41
C GLN A 139 -7.04 25.03 -3.03
N ASP A 140 -6.52 24.25 -2.09
CA ASP A 140 -6.17 24.76 -0.76
C ASP A 140 -4.95 25.71 -0.81
N LEU A 141 -3.98 25.44 -1.68
CA LEU A 141 -2.86 26.35 -1.97
C LEU A 141 -3.36 27.66 -2.59
N GLN A 142 -4.27 27.58 -3.56
CA GLN A 142 -4.88 28.74 -4.20
C GLN A 142 -5.64 29.59 -3.19
N ARG A 143 -6.49 28.99 -2.35
CA ARG A 143 -7.20 29.72 -1.29
C ARG A 143 -6.25 30.46 -0.35
N MET A 144 -5.11 29.85 -0.03
CA MET A 144 -4.10 30.47 0.81
C MET A 144 -3.39 31.61 0.08
N ALA A 145 -3.06 31.46 -1.21
CA ALA A 145 -2.51 32.53 -2.05
C ALA A 145 -3.49 33.72 -2.16
N ASP A 146 -4.76 33.45 -2.45
CA ASP A 146 -5.82 34.47 -2.52
C ASP A 146 -5.99 35.20 -1.18
N SER A 147 -5.81 34.48 -0.06
CA SER A 147 -5.93 35.09 1.28
C SER A 147 -4.86 36.15 1.56
N LEU A 148 -3.71 36.11 0.88
CA LEU A 148 -2.67 37.15 1.02
C LEU A 148 -3.14 38.52 0.51
N GLN A 149 -4.06 38.55 -0.46
CA GLN A 149 -4.60 39.79 -1.03
C GLN A 149 -5.78 40.34 -0.23
N LYS A 150 -6.44 39.50 0.58
CA LYS A 150 -7.62 39.90 1.36
C LYS A 150 -7.26 40.70 2.61
N LYS A 151 -8.16 41.60 3.02
CA LYS A 151 -8.10 42.27 4.33
C LYS A 151 -8.31 41.22 5.43
N GLY A 152 -7.46 41.20 6.45
CA GLY A 152 -7.50 40.21 7.54
C GLY A 152 -6.87 38.85 7.23
N GLY A 153 -6.32 38.64 6.03
CA GLY A 153 -5.56 37.44 5.71
C GLY A 153 -4.28 37.30 6.54
N ILE A 154 -3.86 36.05 6.81
CA ILE A 154 -2.59 35.75 7.48
C ILE A 154 -1.45 36.04 6.50
N LYS A 155 -0.69 37.12 6.74
CA LYS A 155 0.43 37.53 5.89
C LYS A 155 1.79 37.37 6.54
N LYS A 156 1.87 37.16 7.87
CA LYS A 156 3.16 36.94 8.54
C LYS A 156 3.83 35.71 7.94
N TYR A 157 5.04 35.87 7.40
CA TYR A 157 5.71 34.83 6.60
C TYR A 157 5.81 33.49 7.33
N GLU A 158 6.27 33.50 8.58
CA GLU A 158 6.38 32.30 9.44
C GLU A 158 5.04 31.54 9.56
N ARG A 159 3.94 32.27 9.77
CA ARG A 159 2.60 31.67 9.88
C ARG A 159 2.12 31.08 8.55
N VAL A 160 2.51 31.67 7.44
CA VAL A 160 2.22 31.12 6.10
C VAL A 160 2.99 29.82 5.88
N LEU A 161 4.28 29.76 6.28
CA LEU A 161 5.06 28.52 6.22
C LEU A 161 4.48 27.41 7.10
N GLU A 162 4.04 27.71 8.33
CA GLU A 162 3.36 26.73 9.20
C GLU A 162 2.10 26.14 8.52
N ARG A 163 1.29 26.99 7.89
CA ARG A 163 0.08 26.54 7.17
C ARG A 163 0.42 25.69 5.95
N ILE A 164 1.47 26.03 5.21
CA ILE A 164 1.99 25.19 4.12
C ILE A 164 2.43 23.83 4.67
N GLY A 165 3.12 23.79 5.81
CA GLY A 165 3.51 22.56 6.48
C GLY A 165 2.32 21.66 6.77
N ARG A 166 1.27 22.21 7.39
CA ARG A 166 0.01 21.48 7.67
C ARG A 166 -0.68 20.99 6.40
N LEU A 167 -0.66 21.77 5.31
CA LEU A 167 -1.18 21.32 4.02
C LEU A 167 -0.35 20.17 3.45
N LYS A 168 0.98 20.25 3.52
CA LYS A 168 1.87 19.17 3.07
C LYS A 168 1.64 17.88 3.86
N GLU A 169 1.40 17.97 5.16
CA GLU A 169 1.07 16.83 6.00
C GLU A 169 -0.29 16.20 5.61
N LYS A 170 -1.34 17.02 5.52
CA LYS A 170 -2.69 16.61 5.11
C LYS A 170 -2.69 15.92 3.74
N TYR A 171 -1.90 16.43 2.80
CA TYR A 171 -1.80 15.95 1.43
C TYR A 171 -0.48 15.20 1.14
N ARG A 172 0.13 14.56 2.15
CA ARG A 172 1.45 13.88 2.06
C ARG A 172 1.62 12.91 0.88
N MET A 173 0.51 12.37 0.37
CA MET A 173 0.54 11.47 -0.79
C MET A 173 0.97 12.18 -2.07
N VAL A 174 0.58 13.45 -2.26
CA VAL A 174 0.87 14.23 -3.48
C VAL A 174 1.84 15.38 -3.23
N ALA A 175 1.81 15.99 -2.03
CA ALA A 175 2.54 17.22 -1.72
C ALA A 175 4.06 17.12 -1.87
N ARG A 176 4.63 15.92 -1.69
CA ARG A 176 6.07 15.66 -1.86
C ARG A 176 6.57 15.92 -3.29
N PHE A 177 5.67 15.79 -4.27
CA PHE A 177 5.95 15.95 -5.70
C PHE A 177 5.83 17.41 -6.16
N TYR A 178 5.44 18.32 -5.27
CA TYR A 178 5.35 19.75 -5.56
C TYR A 178 6.54 20.51 -4.99
N GLU A 179 6.97 21.51 -5.73
CA GLU A 179 7.75 22.62 -5.19
C GLU A 179 6.79 23.74 -4.83
N ILE A 180 6.95 24.34 -3.65
CA ILE A 180 6.14 25.47 -3.19
C ILE A 180 7.10 26.57 -2.78
N ARG A 181 6.94 27.76 -3.37
CA ARG A 181 7.74 28.95 -3.09
C ARG A 181 6.87 30.02 -2.49
N VAL A 182 7.41 30.72 -1.49
CA VAL A 182 6.77 31.86 -0.84
C VAL A 182 7.71 33.04 -0.94
N GLU A 183 7.29 34.07 -1.67
CA GLU A 183 8.02 35.34 -1.75
C GLU A 183 7.59 36.22 -0.57
N GLN A 184 8.55 36.93 0.05
CA GLN A 184 8.29 37.81 1.18
C GLN A 184 8.85 39.22 0.98
N LYS A 185 8.20 40.19 1.60
CA LYS A 185 8.64 41.58 1.74
C LYS A 185 8.33 42.06 3.15
N ASP A 186 9.32 42.65 3.83
CA ASP A 186 9.16 43.20 5.18
C ASP A 186 8.56 42.19 6.19
N GLY A 187 9.00 40.93 6.14
CA GLY A 187 8.51 39.84 7.01
C GLY A 187 7.09 39.35 6.69
N LYS A 188 6.48 39.84 5.60
CA LYS A 188 5.16 39.43 5.12
C LYS A 188 5.26 38.64 3.82
N ALA A 189 4.57 37.50 3.75
CA ALA A 189 4.38 36.77 2.50
C ALA A 189 3.54 37.62 1.54
N VAL A 190 4.05 37.82 0.33
CA VAL A 190 3.38 38.60 -0.73
C VAL A 190 2.85 37.72 -1.85
N LYS A 191 3.44 36.54 -2.05
CA LYS A 191 3.06 35.62 -3.11
C LYS A 191 3.40 34.19 -2.74
N ILE A 192 2.53 33.27 -3.16
CA ILE A 192 2.72 31.82 -3.03
C ILE A 192 2.59 31.26 -4.44
N SER A 193 3.56 30.46 -4.86
CA SER A 193 3.56 29.77 -6.14
C SER A 193 3.93 28.31 -5.93
N TRP A 194 3.40 27.44 -6.80
CA TRP A 194 3.69 26.01 -6.77
C TRP A 194 3.78 25.44 -8.17
N ASN A 195 4.57 24.39 -8.32
CA ASN A 195 4.65 23.60 -9.54
C ASN A 195 4.84 22.13 -9.18
N LEU A 196 4.44 21.24 -10.09
CA LEU A 196 4.73 19.82 -9.98
C LEU A 196 6.18 19.57 -10.40
N LYS A 197 7.07 19.36 -9.43
CA LYS A 197 8.52 19.18 -9.66
C LYS A 197 8.92 17.76 -10.05
N ASP A 198 8.10 16.77 -9.71
CA ASP A 198 8.38 15.36 -9.97
C ASP A 198 7.12 14.65 -10.48
N LYS A 199 6.81 14.89 -11.76
CA LYS A 199 5.66 14.26 -12.45
C LYS A 199 5.87 12.76 -12.63
N GLU A 200 7.08 12.34 -12.94
CA GLU A 200 7.38 10.92 -13.18
C GLU A 200 7.26 10.09 -11.91
N GLY A 201 7.82 10.55 -10.79
CA GLY A 201 7.70 9.89 -9.49
C GLY A 201 6.27 9.87 -8.96
N LEU A 202 5.47 10.88 -9.31
CA LEU A 202 4.03 10.91 -9.06
C LEU A 202 3.33 9.80 -9.85
N GLU A 203 3.54 9.69 -11.17
CA GLU A 203 2.91 8.64 -11.97
C GLU A 203 3.35 7.24 -11.51
N LYS A 204 4.65 7.04 -11.23
CA LYS A 204 5.15 5.79 -10.63
C LYS A 204 4.50 5.46 -9.29
N ARG A 205 4.02 6.44 -8.51
CA ARG A 205 3.32 6.21 -7.22
C ARG A 205 1.95 5.60 -7.36
N PHE A 206 1.29 5.87 -8.47
CA PHE A 206 -0.10 5.51 -8.73
C PHE A 206 -0.21 4.61 -9.96
N ALA A 207 0.84 3.83 -10.25
CA ALA A 207 0.95 2.97 -11.42
C ALA A 207 0.17 1.66 -11.30
N GLY A 208 -0.53 1.39 -10.19
CA GLY A 208 -1.21 0.12 -9.96
C GLY A 208 -0.26 -1.07 -9.75
N ARG A 209 1.00 -0.79 -9.42
CA ARG A 209 2.06 -1.78 -9.19
C ARG A 209 2.10 -2.26 -7.75
N TYR A 210 2.27 -3.55 -7.55
CA TYR A 210 2.47 -4.16 -6.23
C TYR A 210 3.27 -5.45 -6.34
N ARG A 211 3.77 -5.94 -5.21
CA ARG A 211 4.53 -7.20 -5.14
C ARG A 211 3.91 -8.13 -4.11
N LEU A 212 3.84 -9.41 -4.46
CA LEU A 212 3.59 -10.51 -3.53
C LEU A 212 4.90 -11.24 -3.24
N ARG A 213 4.99 -11.86 -2.07
CA ARG A 213 6.09 -12.75 -1.66
C ARG A 213 5.52 -13.95 -0.92
#